data_AF-A0A6G9IVM6-F1
#
_entry.id   AF-A0A6G9IVM6-F1
#
_cell.length_a   1.000
_cell.length_b   1.000
_cell.length_c   1.000
_cell.angle_alpha   90.00
_cell.angle_beta   90.00
_cell.angle_gamma   90.00
#
_symmetry.space_group_name_H-M   'P 1'
#
loop_
_entity.id
_entity.type
_entity.pdbx_description
1 polymer ?
#
loop_
_entity_poly.entity_id
_entity_poly.type
_entity_poly.pdbx_seq_one_letter_code
_entity_poly.pdbx_strand_id
1 'polypeptide(L)' 'YNIQISEGWANQGVLRLGVQDGDSPSTAAWRVKFNIMNGNEEGHFDISTDPETNEGILNVIK' A
#
# COMPACT_ATOMS: atom_id res chain seq x y z
N TYR A 1 7.50 8.78 -5.19
CA TYR A 1 6.18 9.39 -4.95
C TYR A 1 6.31 10.42 -3.83
N ASN A 2 5.60 11.55 -3.92
CA ASN A 2 5.51 12.53 -2.84
C ASN A 2 4.02 12.78 -2.57
N ILE A 3 3.61 12.70 -1.31
CA ILE A 3 2.22 12.83 -0.86
C ILE A 3 2.20 13.77 0.33
N GLN A 4 1.23 14.68 0.36
CA GLN A 4 1.01 15.61 1.45
C GLN A 4 -0.37 15.36 2.04
N ILE A 5 -0.43 15.21 3.35
CA ILE A 5 -1.66 14.88 4.08
C ILE A 5 -1.82 15.94 5.16
N SER A 6 -3.06 16.42 5.35
CA SER A 6 -3.36 17.35 6.44
C SER A 6 -3.38 16.58 7.77
N GLU A 7 -2.77 17.18 8.80
CA GLU A 7 -2.74 16.62 10.14
C GLU A 7 -4.17 16.33 10.65
N GLY A 8 -4.35 15.17 11.29
CA GLY A 8 -5.63 14.73 11.85
C GLY A 8 -6.57 14.00 10.88
N TRP A 9 -6.19 13.83 9.61
CA TRP A 9 -6.97 13.09 8.62
C TRP A 9 -6.49 11.64 8.50
N ALA A 10 -7.29 10.69 9.00
CA ALA A 10 -7.17 9.28 8.62
C ALA A 10 -7.78 9.12 7.23
N ASN A 11 -6.97 8.72 6.25
CA ASN A 11 -7.40 8.59 4.86
C ASN A 11 -6.98 7.23 4.30
N GLN A 12 -7.92 6.57 3.63
CA GLN A 12 -7.67 5.30 2.95
C GLN A 12 -7.22 5.56 1.52
N GLY A 13 -6.19 4.85 1.09
CA GLY A 13 -5.64 4.95 -0.26
C GLY A 13 -4.96 6.29 -0.56
N VAL A 14 -4.20 6.81 0.40
CA VAL A 14 -3.39 8.01 0.22
C VAL A 14 -2.40 7.86 -0.95
N LEU A 15 -1.91 6.65 -1.15
CA LEU A 15 -1.04 6.30 -2.27
C LEU A 15 -1.43 4.94 -2.82
N ARG A 16 -1.41 4.81 -4.14
CA ARG A 16 -1.50 3.55 -4.87
C ARG A 16 -0.17 3.27 -5.55
N LEU A 17 0.42 2.13 -5.20
CA LEU A 17 1.69 1.64 -5.72
C LEU A 17 1.41 0.53 -6.73
N GLY A 18 1.43 0.86 -8.02
CA GLY A 18 1.34 -0.12 -9.08
C GLY A 18 2.62 -0.95 -9.17
N VAL A 19 2.47 -2.27 -9.30
CA VAL A 19 3.57 -3.21 -9.52
C VAL A 19 3.31 -3.99 -10.79
N GLN A 20 4.32 -4.10 -11.65
CA GLN A 20 4.28 -5.00 -12.79
C GLN A 20 4.98 -6.29 -12.41
N ASP A 21 4.20 -7.36 -12.41
CA ASP A 21 4.67 -8.72 -12.19
C ASP A 21 4.45 -9.53 -13.47
N GLY A 22 5.43 -10.35 -13.83
CA GLY A 22 5.43 -11.13 -15.08
C GLY A 22 4.73 -12.48 -14.97
N ASP A 23 4.32 -12.88 -13.77
CA ASP A 23 3.59 -14.12 -13.55
C ASP A 23 2.12 -14.00 -13.99
N SER A 24 1.46 -15.15 -14.08
CA SER A 24 0.05 -15.19 -14.48
C SER A 24 -0.83 -14.50 -13.43
N PRO A 25 -1.77 -13.64 -13.86
CA PRO A 25 -2.66 -12.95 -12.93
C PRO A 25 -3.47 -13.94 -12.08
N SER A 26 -3.82 -13.51 -10.87
CA SER A 26 -4.54 -14.31 -9.87
C SER A 26 -3.79 -15.52 -9.31
N THR A 27 -2.50 -15.71 -9.61
CA THR A 27 -1.67 -16.73 -8.96
C THR A 27 -1.06 -16.24 -7.66
N ALA A 28 -0.62 -17.17 -6.80
CA ALA A 28 0.07 -16.83 -5.56
C ALA A 28 1.44 -16.16 -5.81
N ALA A 29 2.09 -16.47 -6.94
CA ALA A 29 3.34 -15.85 -7.37
C ALA A 29 3.14 -14.39 -7.80
N TRP A 30 2.04 -14.12 -8.50
CA TRP A 30 1.67 -12.77 -8.91
C TRP A 30 1.32 -11.86 -7.73
N ARG A 31 0.72 -12.38 -6.65
CA ARG A 31 0.27 -11.56 -5.51
C ARG A 31 1.43 -10.87 -4.78
N VAL A 32 1.50 -9.54 -4.92
CA VAL A 32 2.50 -8.74 -4.24
C VAL A 32 2.16 -8.60 -2.75
N LYS A 33 3.20 -8.46 -1.93
CA LYS A 33 3.07 -8.11 -0.52
C LYS A 33 3.98 -6.94 -0.23
N PHE A 34 3.42 -5.89 0.36
CA PHE A 34 4.18 -4.74 0.81
C PHE A 34 4.49 -4.84 2.29
N ASN A 35 5.68 -4.37 2.66
CA ASN A 35 6.08 -4.24 4.05
C ASN A 35 6.73 -2.88 4.27
N ILE A 36 6.34 -2.18 5.34
CA ILE A 36 6.91 -0.89 5.69
C ILE A 36 8.13 -1.14 6.57
N MET A 37 9.33 -0.99 6.01
CA MET A 37 10.57 -1.31 6.71
C MET A 37 10.95 -0.26 7.76
N ASN A 38 10.67 1.02 7.50
CA ASN A 38 11.06 2.15 8.36
C ASN A 38 10.02 3.27 8.26
N GLY A 39 9.93 4.12 9.29
CA GLY A 39 9.05 5.29 9.33
C GLY A 39 7.60 5.00 9.75
N ASN A 40 7.29 3.76 10.14
CA ASN A 40 6.00 3.36 10.72
C ASN A 40 6.18 2.70 12.11
N GLU A 41 7.16 3.15 12.88
CA GLU A 41 7.47 2.58 14.20
C GLU A 41 6.33 2.76 15.19
N GLU A 42 5.54 3.83 15.03
CA GLU A 42 4.36 4.14 15.83
C GLU A 42 3.06 3.54 15.26
N GLY A 43 3.11 2.88 14.09
CA GLY A 43 1.95 2.21 13.51
C GLY A 43 0.88 3.13 12.89
N HIS A 44 1.22 4.38 12.55
CA HIS A 44 0.30 5.35 11.94
C HIS A 44 -0.08 5.04 10.49
N PHE A 45 0.66 4.14 9.82
CA PHE A 45 0.45 3.76 8.43
C PHE A 45 0.10 2.28 8.30
N ASP A 46 -0.82 1.97 7.39
CA ASP A 46 -1.16 0.61 6.98
C ASP A 46 -0.95 0.47 5.48
N ILE A 47 -0.46 -0.68 5.02
CA ILE A 47 -0.35 -0.97 3.60
C ILE A 47 -1.04 -2.29 3.28
N SER A 48 -2.02 -2.21 2.39
CA SER A 48 -2.80 -3.36 1.91
C SER A 48 -2.60 -3.53 0.41
N THR A 49 -2.83 -4.74 -0.09
CA THR A 49 -2.72 -5.02 -1.53
C THR A 49 -4.10 -5.26 -2.09
N ASP A 50 -4.42 -4.56 -3.18
CA ASP A 50 -5.66 -4.79 -3.93
C ASP A 50 -5.58 -6.16 -4.63
N PRO A 51 -6.49 -7.10 -4.35
CA PRO A 51 -6.44 -8.44 -4.93
C PRO A 51 -6.82 -8.45 -6.42
N GLU A 52 -7.46 -7.41 -6.94
CA GLU A 52 -7.89 -7.31 -8.34
C GLU A 52 -6.80 -6.68 -9.21
N THR A 53 -6.17 -5.61 -8.74
CA THR A 53 -5.17 -4.85 -9.51
C THR A 53 -3.73 -5.11 -9.09
N ASN A 54 -3.51 -5.80 -7.96
CA ASN A 54 -2.20 -6.01 -7.36
C ASN A 54 -1.49 -4.71 -6.93
N GLU A 55 -2.26 -3.64 -6.74
CA GLU A 55 -1.75 -2.34 -6.30
C GLU A 55 -1.58 -2.30 -4.78
N GLY A 56 -0.47 -1.71 -4.31
CA GLY A 56 -0.26 -1.41 -2.90
C GLY A 56 -0.98 -0.14 -2.50
N ILE A 57 -1.99 -0.26 -1.64
CA ILE A 57 -2.78 0.84 -1.11
C ILE A 57 -2.21 1.21 0.26
N LEU A 58 -1.59 2.39 0.35
CA LEU A 58 -1.13 2.97 1.60
C LEU A 58 -2.29 3.75 2.26
N ASN A 59 -2.53 3.50 3.54
CA ASN A 59 -3.55 4.11 4.36
C ASN A 59 -2.90 4.81 5.57
N VAL A 60 -3.54 5.87 6.07
CA VAL A 60 -3.20 6.48 7.37
C VAL A 60 -4.27 6.10 8.38
N ILE A 61 -3.88 5.43 9.47
CA ILE A 61 -4.77 4.85 10.48
C ILE A 61 -4.90 5.67 11.77
N LYS A 62 -4.03 6.68 11.96
CA LYS A 62 -3.98 7.63 13.10
C LYS A 62 -3.31 7.09 14.36
#